data_AF-A0A8J3NLL7-F1
#
_entry.id   AF-A0A8J3NLL7-F1
#
_cell.length_a   1.000
_cell.length_b   1.000
_cell.length_c   1.000
_cell.angle_alpha   90.00
_cell.angle_beta   90.00
_cell.angle_gamma   90.00
#
_symmetry.space_group_name_H-M   'P 1'
#
loop_
_entity.id
_entity.type
_entity.pdbx_description
1 polymer ?
#
loop_
_entity_poly.entity_id
_entity_poly.type
_entity_poly.pdbx_seq_one_letter_code
_entity_poly.pdbx_strand_id
1 'polypeptide(L)'
;MPAVIDSSSSTTATRRLDAQIALSVLALILTVGGTVWLGELADEVPVLREAYSRWHGVGYVLICAFMVAVLVGAVLHSVRAGRAGRSVRLGWVNAALVLAYGALVALLAWYLGPEVPQHFSGGRGGGVKGSYVAWLVAVLPWLAFVACFGGLFPKTHSDLPSADKGRTQPVQPKFYRVPLLTAVVSWCLGILPFLFVLLAFTLR
;
A
#
# COMPACT_ATOMS: atom_id res chain seq x y z
N MET A 1 -17.02 44.30 -22.63
CA MET A 1 -15.75 43.54 -22.58
C MET A 1 -16.11 42.08 -22.30
N PRO A 2 -15.98 41.15 -23.26
CA PRO A 2 -16.28 39.75 -23.01
C PRO A 2 -15.13 39.11 -22.22
N ALA A 3 -15.48 38.31 -21.21
CA ALA A 3 -14.54 37.55 -20.40
C ALA A 3 -13.82 36.53 -21.28
N VAL A 4 -12.50 36.69 -21.42
CA VAL A 4 -11.62 35.67 -22.02
C VAL A 4 -11.58 34.50 -21.05
N ILE A 5 -12.36 33.45 -21.34
CA ILE A 5 -12.34 32.19 -20.61
C ILE A 5 -11.00 31.52 -20.95
N ASP A 6 -10.16 31.38 -19.93
CA ASP A 6 -8.78 30.93 -20.01
C ASP A 6 -8.70 29.42 -20.34
N SER A 7 -8.82 29.09 -21.63
CA SER A 7 -8.76 27.72 -22.17
C SER A 7 -7.41 27.03 -21.94
N SER A 8 -6.38 27.79 -21.57
CA SER A 8 -5.03 27.31 -21.25
C SER A 8 -4.97 26.44 -19.98
N SER A 9 -5.88 26.70 -19.03
CA SER A 9 -5.95 26.01 -17.73
C SER A 9 -6.50 24.59 -17.82
N SER A 10 -7.42 24.33 -18.76
CA SER A 10 -8.07 23.01 -18.90
C SER A 10 -7.15 21.97 -19.55
N THR A 11 -6.31 22.41 -20.51
CA THR A 11 -5.42 21.51 -21.27
C THR A 11 -4.20 21.06 -20.46
N THR A 12 -3.72 21.90 -19.55
CA THR A 12 -2.60 21.57 -18.65
C THR A 12 -3.04 20.66 -17.49
N ALA A 13 -4.27 20.81 -17.02
CA ALA A 13 -4.85 19.94 -16.00
C ALA A 13 -5.06 18.50 -16.52
N THR A 14 -5.60 18.34 -17.73
CA THR A 14 -5.79 17.02 -18.38
C THR A 14 -4.48 16.29 -18.61
N ARG A 15 -3.46 16.94 -19.20
CA ARG A 15 -2.13 16.32 -19.41
C ARG A 15 -1.46 15.82 -18.13
N ARG A 16 -1.66 16.52 -16.99
CA ARG A 16 -1.11 16.09 -15.69
C ARG A 16 -1.82 14.84 -15.16
N LEU A 17 -3.12 14.73 -15.39
CA LEU A 17 -3.96 13.61 -14.96
C LEU A 17 -3.64 12.36 -15.81
N ASP A 18 -3.52 12.51 -17.12
CA ASP A 18 -3.14 11.43 -18.05
C ASP A 18 -1.76 10.84 -17.72
N ALA A 19 -0.78 11.70 -17.46
CA ALA A 19 0.55 11.27 -17.05
C ALA A 19 0.56 10.57 -15.67
N GLN A 20 -0.39 10.89 -14.80
CA GLN A 20 -0.51 10.23 -13.49
C GLN A 20 -1.12 8.84 -13.64
N ILE A 21 -2.17 8.73 -14.46
CA ILE A 21 -2.81 7.45 -14.80
C ILE A 21 -1.80 6.53 -15.48
N ALA A 22 -1.05 7.03 -16.47
CA ALA A 22 -0.04 6.24 -17.17
C ALA A 22 1.04 5.69 -16.21
N LEU A 23 1.53 6.51 -15.28
CA LEU A 23 2.51 6.09 -14.28
C LEU A 23 1.93 5.06 -13.29
N SER A 24 0.68 5.24 -12.86
CA SER A 24 0.01 4.27 -11.99
C SER A 24 -0.23 2.93 -12.69
N VAL A 25 -0.61 2.96 -13.97
CA VAL A 25 -0.77 1.74 -14.79
C VAL A 25 0.57 1.05 -14.99
N LEU A 26 1.63 1.81 -15.30
CA LEU A 26 2.98 1.26 -15.42
C LEU A 26 3.45 0.64 -14.10
N ALA A 27 3.20 1.30 -12.98
CA ALA A 27 3.52 0.78 -11.64
C ALA A 27 2.79 -0.55 -11.39
N LEU A 28 1.52 -0.65 -11.77
CA LEU A 28 0.73 -1.86 -11.65
C LEU A 28 1.29 -3.00 -12.50
N ILE A 29 1.63 -2.75 -13.77
CA ILE A 29 2.19 -3.75 -14.68
C ILE A 29 3.51 -4.30 -14.13
N LEU A 30 4.42 -3.42 -13.70
CA LEU A 30 5.71 -3.81 -13.12
C LEU A 30 5.54 -4.56 -11.80
N THR A 31 4.54 -4.19 -10.99
CA THR A 31 4.19 -4.91 -9.76
C THR A 31 3.76 -6.33 -10.06
N VAL A 32 2.82 -6.52 -11.00
CA VAL A 32 2.33 -7.84 -11.39
C VAL A 32 3.48 -8.68 -11.96
N GLY A 33 4.25 -8.12 -12.91
CA GLY A 33 5.39 -8.83 -13.51
C GLY A 33 6.45 -9.23 -12.48
N GLY A 34 6.84 -8.32 -11.58
CA GLY A 34 7.81 -8.62 -10.53
C GLY A 34 7.31 -9.65 -9.52
N THR A 35 6.01 -9.66 -9.25
CA THR A 35 5.39 -10.67 -8.35
C THR A 35 5.39 -12.05 -8.99
N VAL A 36 5.04 -12.14 -10.28
CA VAL A 36 5.08 -13.42 -11.03
C VAL A 36 6.50 -13.95 -11.07
N TRP A 37 7.47 -13.09 -11.41
CA TRP A 37 8.88 -13.47 -11.44
C TRP A 37 9.41 -13.94 -10.08
N LEU A 38 9.04 -13.27 -8.97
CA LEU A 38 9.37 -13.72 -7.60
C LEU A 38 8.68 -15.02 -7.21
N GLY A 39 7.53 -15.32 -7.82
CA GLY A 39 6.84 -16.60 -7.67
C GLY A 39 7.62 -17.72 -8.35
N GLU A 40 8.05 -17.53 -9.59
CA GLU A 40 8.89 -18.50 -10.31
C GLU A 40 10.24 -18.69 -9.61
N LEU A 41 10.85 -17.60 -9.13
CA LEU A 41 12.11 -17.66 -8.39
C LEU A 41 12.00 -18.42 -7.05
N ALA A 42 10.80 -18.50 -6.47
CA ALA A 42 10.57 -19.23 -5.24
C ALA A 42 10.83 -20.73 -5.38
N ASP A 43 10.65 -21.28 -6.59
CA ASP A 43 10.95 -22.67 -6.87
C ASP A 43 12.46 -22.92 -7.06
N GLU A 44 13.26 -21.90 -7.38
CA GLU A 44 14.70 -22.05 -7.58
C GLU A 44 15.52 -21.79 -6.32
N VAL A 45 15.02 -20.95 -5.39
CA VAL A 45 15.76 -20.52 -4.20
C VAL A 45 15.21 -21.18 -2.93
N PRO A 46 15.99 -21.99 -2.19
CA PRO A 46 15.50 -22.74 -1.02
C PRO A 46 14.83 -21.88 0.07
N VAL A 47 15.39 -20.70 0.34
CA VAL A 47 14.84 -19.77 1.35
C VAL A 47 13.49 -19.21 0.92
N LEU A 48 13.32 -18.93 -0.38
CA LEU A 48 12.04 -18.45 -0.92
C LEU A 48 11.01 -19.57 -0.94
N ARG A 49 11.42 -20.81 -1.24
CA ARG A 49 10.56 -22.00 -1.16
C ARG A 49 10.05 -22.23 0.27
N GLU A 50 10.92 -22.07 1.26
CA GLU A 50 10.52 -22.16 2.67
C GLU A 50 9.49 -21.07 3.01
N ALA A 51 9.75 -19.82 2.61
CA ALA A 51 8.81 -18.72 2.81
C ALA A 51 7.47 -18.95 2.12
N TYR A 52 7.50 -19.44 0.88
CA TYR A 52 6.31 -19.80 0.11
C TYR A 52 5.47 -20.85 0.85
N SER A 53 6.11 -21.88 1.40
CA SER A 53 5.43 -22.93 2.17
C SER A 53 4.81 -22.39 3.46
N ARG A 54 5.54 -21.57 4.23
CA ARG A 54 5.08 -21.03 5.52
C ARG A 54 3.98 -19.99 5.37
N TRP A 55 4.04 -19.17 4.33
CA TRP A 55 3.03 -18.15 4.04
C TRP A 55 1.87 -18.67 3.17
N HIS A 56 1.82 -19.98 2.92
CA HIS A 56 0.74 -20.66 2.19
C HIS A 56 0.53 -20.17 0.74
N GLY A 57 1.61 -19.78 0.05
CA GLY A 57 1.62 -19.26 -1.33
C GLY A 57 0.92 -17.91 -1.52
N VAL A 58 -0.34 -17.80 -1.13
CA VAL A 58 -1.14 -16.57 -1.20
C VAL A 58 -0.53 -15.45 -0.36
N GLY A 59 -0.08 -15.75 0.86
CA GLY A 59 0.57 -14.75 1.71
C GLY A 59 1.91 -14.29 1.14
N TYR A 60 2.68 -15.22 0.55
CA TYR A 60 3.93 -14.91 -0.14
C TYR A 60 3.69 -13.97 -1.32
N VAL A 61 2.73 -14.30 -2.19
CA VAL A 61 2.37 -13.46 -3.34
C VAL A 61 1.92 -12.07 -2.90
N LEU A 62 1.08 -11.96 -1.86
CA LEU A 62 0.60 -10.67 -1.34
C LEU A 62 1.73 -9.81 -0.76
N ILE A 63 2.64 -10.41 0.01
CA ILE A 63 3.79 -9.71 0.61
C ILE A 63 4.76 -9.25 -0.49
N CYS A 64 5.09 -10.13 -1.45
CA CYS A 64 5.93 -9.78 -2.59
C CYS A 64 5.30 -8.67 -3.43
N ALA A 65 4.02 -8.79 -3.79
CA ALA A 65 3.30 -7.76 -4.53
C ALA A 65 3.31 -6.41 -3.81
N PHE A 66 3.10 -6.43 -2.49
CA PHE A 66 3.19 -5.23 -1.67
C PHE A 66 4.57 -4.57 -1.73
N MET A 67 5.65 -5.34 -1.52
CA MET A 67 7.01 -4.79 -1.53
C MET A 67 7.37 -4.22 -2.90
N VAL A 68 7.06 -4.95 -3.98
CA VAL A 68 7.32 -4.49 -5.35
C VAL A 68 6.49 -3.23 -5.65
N ALA A 69 5.21 -3.20 -5.30
CA ALA A 69 4.34 -2.04 -5.50
C ALA A 69 4.88 -0.77 -4.83
N VAL A 70 5.33 -0.90 -3.58
CA VAL A 70 5.86 0.23 -2.80
C VAL A 70 7.15 0.75 -3.41
N LEU A 71 8.07 -0.14 -3.80
CA LEU A 71 9.34 0.24 -4.42
C LEU A 71 9.13 0.86 -5.80
N VAL A 72 8.35 0.21 -6.66
CA VAL A 72 8.05 0.70 -8.02
C VAL A 72 7.32 2.04 -7.95
N GLY A 73 6.30 2.15 -7.09
CA GLY A 73 5.57 3.39 -6.87
C GLY A 73 6.48 4.52 -6.36
N ALA A 74 7.34 4.24 -5.38
CA ALA A 74 8.31 5.21 -4.88
C ALA A 74 9.27 5.67 -5.98
N VAL A 75 9.84 4.75 -6.77
CA VAL A 75 10.78 5.06 -7.86
C VAL A 75 10.10 5.90 -8.93
N LEU A 76 8.98 5.44 -9.50
CA LEU A 76 8.30 6.12 -10.60
C LEU A 76 7.80 7.51 -10.20
N HIS A 77 7.24 7.66 -8.98
CA HIS A 77 6.72 8.95 -8.52
C HIS A 77 7.80 9.87 -7.95
N SER A 78 8.99 9.37 -7.59
CA SER A 78 10.11 10.21 -7.12
C SER A 78 10.58 11.20 -8.19
N VAL A 79 10.68 10.78 -9.45
CA VAL A 79 11.08 11.63 -10.58
C VAL A 79 10.08 12.76 -10.79
N ARG A 80 8.78 12.44 -10.75
CA ARG A 80 7.71 13.42 -10.88
C ARG A 80 7.64 14.36 -9.67
N ALA A 81 7.85 13.83 -8.46
CA ALA A 81 7.90 14.62 -7.24
C ALA A 81 9.05 15.63 -7.27
N GLY A 82 10.24 15.23 -7.72
CA GLY A 82 11.38 16.13 -7.87
C GLY A 82 11.10 17.27 -8.85
N ARG A 83 10.52 16.96 -10.03
CA ARG A 83 10.10 17.97 -11.01
C ARG A 83 8.99 18.91 -10.50
N ALA A 84 8.18 18.46 -9.54
CA ALA A 84 7.12 19.24 -8.93
C ALA A 84 7.57 20.00 -7.66
N GLY A 85 8.87 20.03 -7.34
CA GLY A 85 9.38 20.70 -6.14
C GLY A 85 8.96 20.04 -4.82
N ARG A 86 8.54 18.77 -4.87
CA ARG A 86 8.19 17.98 -3.68
C ARG A 86 9.42 17.34 -3.07
N SER A 87 9.40 17.15 -1.75
CA SER A 87 10.52 16.54 -1.03
C SER A 87 10.61 15.03 -1.33
N VAL A 88 11.54 14.67 -2.21
CA VAL A 88 11.85 13.28 -2.54
C VAL A 88 12.33 12.51 -1.30
N ARG A 89 13.16 13.15 -0.46
CA ARG A 89 13.66 12.55 0.79
C ARG A 89 12.52 12.09 1.71
N LEU A 90 11.49 12.93 1.90
CA LEU A 90 10.34 12.58 2.75
C LEU A 90 9.50 11.45 2.14
N GLY A 91 9.35 11.41 0.81
CA GLY A 91 8.67 10.30 0.15
C GLY A 91 9.37 8.96 0.34
N TRP A 92 10.71 8.94 0.31
CA TRP A 92 11.48 7.74 0.63
C TRP A 92 11.41 7.34 2.11
N VAL A 93 11.33 8.30 3.03
CA VAL A 93 11.08 7.99 4.46
C VAL A 93 9.71 7.34 4.62
N ASN A 94 8.67 7.85 3.95
CA ASN A 94 7.34 7.23 3.98
C ASN A 94 7.34 5.84 3.33
N ALA A 95 8.05 5.66 2.22
CA ALA A 95 8.24 4.34 1.60
C ALA A 95 8.92 3.37 2.57
N ALA A 96 9.98 3.79 3.26
CA ALA A 96 10.67 2.98 4.25
C ALA A 96 9.77 2.61 5.43
N LEU A 97 8.94 3.53 5.93
CA LEU A 97 7.95 3.24 6.97
C LEU A 97 6.91 2.22 6.52
N VAL A 98 6.43 2.33 5.27
CA VAL A 98 5.46 1.40 4.68
C VAL A 98 6.09 0.02 4.46
N LEU A 99 7.36 -0.04 4.03
CA LEU A 99 8.09 -1.31 3.93
C LEU A 99 8.36 -1.94 5.30
N ALA A 100 8.73 -1.14 6.31
CA ALA A 100 8.91 -1.61 7.68
C ALA A 100 7.60 -2.19 8.24
N TYR A 101 6.47 -1.54 7.94
CA TYR A 101 5.15 -2.06 8.26
C TYR A 101 4.87 -3.39 7.55
N GLY A 102 5.14 -3.49 6.25
CA GLY A 102 5.02 -4.75 5.52
C GLY A 102 5.91 -5.86 6.08
N ALA A 103 7.13 -5.54 6.52
CA ALA A 103 8.03 -6.48 7.18
C ALA A 103 7.47 -6.98 8.52
N LEU A 104 6.85 -6.11 9.32
CA LEU A 104 6.16 -6.52 10.55
C LEU A 104 4.99 -7.46 10.24
N VAL A 105 4.19 -7.16 9.21
CA VAL A 105 3.09 -8.03 8.76
C VAL A 105 3.63 -9.37 8.27
N ALA A 106 4.73 -9.38 7.52
CA ALA A 106 5.38 -10.59 7.04
C ALA A 106 5.95 -11.45 8.18
N LEU A 107 6.57 -10.83 9.18
CA LEU A 107 7.06 -11.51 10.38
C LEU A 107 5.91 -12.10 11.21
N LEU A 108 4.82 -11.36 11.36
CA LEU A 108 3.64 -11.86 12.06
C LEU A 108 2.99 -13.01 11.27
N ALA A 109 2.89 -12.88 9.95
CA ALA A 109 2.42 -13.93 9.06
C ALA A 109 3.31 -15.18 9.12
N TRP A 110 4.62 -15.00 9.25
CA TRP A 110 5.58 -16.09 9.45
C TRP A 110 5.38 -16.81 10.78
N TYR A 111 5.09 -16.06 11.85
CA TYR A 111 4.85 -16.61 13.17
C TYR A 111 3.48 -17.32 13.28
N LEU A 112 2.45 -16.74 12.68
CA LEU A 112 1.10 -17.30 12.67
C LEU A 112 0.94 -18.46 11.68
N GLY A 113 1.74 -18.50 10.61
CA GLY A 113 1.65 -19.51 9.55
C GLY A 113 1.61 -20.96 10.07
N PRO A 114 2.54 -21.40 10.93
CA PRO A 114 2.55 -22.76 11.48
C PRO A 114 1.28 -23.15 12.26
N GLU A 115 0.59 -22.18 12.87
CA GLU A 115 -0.61 -22.40 13.70
C GLU A 115 -1.89 -22.53 12.85
N VAL A 116 -1.82 -22.23 11.55
CA VAL A 116 -2.96 -22.35 10.63
C VAL A 116 -3.02 -23.77 10.07
N PRO A 117 -4.07 -24.57 10.38
CA PRO A 117 -4.16 -25.94 9.90
C PRO A 117 -4.16 -26.04 8.38
N GLN A 118 -3.37 -26.97 7.83
CA GLN A 118 -3.22 -27.15 6.38
C GLN A 118 -4.42 -27.84 5.71
N HIS A 119 -5.32 -28.49 6.47
CA HIS A 119 -6.40 -29.32 5.92
C HIS A 119 -7.79 -28.71 6.13
N PHE A 120 -8.57 -28.79 5.05
CA PHE A 120 -9.78 -28.03 4.76
C PHE A 120 -11.02 -28.62 5.44
N SER A 121 -11.94 -27.74 5.88
CA SER A 121 -13.36 -28.03 5.71
C SER A 121 -14.12 -26.74 5.40
N GLY A 122 -14.75 -26.71 4.22
CA GLY A 122 -15.66 -25.66 3.80
C GLY A 122 -16.95 -25.71 4.59
N GLY A 123 -17.08 -24.82 5.57
CA GLY A 123 -18.36 -24.23 5.94
C GLY A 123 -18.44 -22.83 5.35
N ARG A 124 -19.64 -22.22 5.29
CA ARG A 124 -19.98 -20.91 4.70
C ARG A 124 -19.12 -19.68 5.16
N GLY A 125 -18.02 -19.87 5.90
CA GLY A 125 -17.18 -18.82 6.48
C GLY A 125 -15.66 -19.10 6.54
N GLY A 126 -15.09 -19.99 5.72
CA GLY A 126 -13.64 -19.97 5.39
C GLY A 126 -12.59 -20.31 6.48
N GLY A 127 -12.96 -20.45 7.75
CA GLY A 127 -12.06 -20.89 8.84
C GLY A 127 -10.82 -20.01 9.07
N VAL A 128 -9.86 -20.52 9.84
CA VAL A 128 -8.63 -19.79 10.27
C VAL A 128 -7.79 -19.33 9.06
N LYS A 129 -7.67 -20.17 8.02
CA LYS A 129 -6.95 -19.82 6.78
C LYS A 129 -7.65 -18.72 6.00
N GLY A 130 -8.98 -18.74 5.92
CA GLY A 130 -9.78 -17.67 5.32
C GLY A 130 -9.61 -16.35 6.05
N SER A 131 -9.63 -16.36 7.39
CA SER A 131 -9.37 -15.18 8.21
C SER A 131 -7.94 -14.65 8.07
N TYR A 132 -6.95 -15.54 7.95
CA TYR A 132 -5.56 -15.17 7.67
C TYR A 132 -5.41 -14.47 6.31
N VAL A 133 -5.99 -15.02 5.25
CA VAL A 133 -5.98 -14.39 3.91
C VAL A 133 -6.76 -13.07 3.93
N ALA A 134 -7.93 -13.03 4.56
CA ALA A 134 -8.74 -11.82 4.69
C ALA A 134 -8.01 -10.71 5.45
N TRP A 135 -7.26 -11.05 6.51
CA TRP A 135 -6.41 -10.11 7.23
C TRP A 135 -5.30 -9.53 6.33
N LEU A 136 -4.57 -10.38 5.61
CA LEU A 136 -3.53 -9.92 4.68
C LEU A 136 -4.11 -9.00 3.58
N VAL A 137 -5.27 -9.34 3.03
CA VAL A 137 -5.98 -8.53 2.03
C VAL A 137 -6.56 -7.24 2.62
N ALA A 138 -6.94 -7.22 3.90
CA ALA A 138 -7.38 -6.00 4.56
C ALA A 138 -6.21 -5.06 4.89
N VAL A 139 -5.00 -5.60 5.03
CA VAL A 139 -3.85 -4.86 5.56
C VAL A 139 -2.89 -4.35 4.48
N LEU A 140 -2.54 -5.19 3.51
CA LEU A 140 -1.48 -4.89 2.53
C LEU A 140 -1.93 -4.05 1.32
N PRO A 141 -3.07 -4.34 0.65
CA PRO A 141 -3.45 -3.70 -0.61
C PRO A 141 -3.66 -2.19 -0.50
N TRP A 142 -4.19 -1.70 0.63
CA TRP A 142 -4.47 -0.27 0.79
C TRP A 142 -3.21 0.58 0.80
N LEU A 143 -2.15 0.12 1.46
CA LEU A 143 -0.87 0.81 1.50
C LEU A 143 -0.11 0.68 0.17
N ALA A 144 -0.19 -0.48 -0.49
CA ALA A 144 0.31 -0.63 -1.87
C ALA A 144 -0.40 0.31 -2.85
N PHE A 145 -1.73 0.44 -2.73
CA PHE A 145 -2.52 1.37 -3.52
C PHE A 145 -2.07 2.83 -3.30
N VAL A 146 -1.91 3.25 -2.04
CA VAL A 146 -1.38 4.59 -1.73
C VAL A 146 0.00 4.82 -2.35
N ALA A 147 0.86 3.81 -2.37
CA ALA A 147 2.18 3.89 -3.01
C ALA A 147 2.11 4.00 -4.54
N CYS A 148 1.30 3.16 -5.20
CA CYS A 148 1.13 3.17 -6.66
C CYS A 148 0.58 4.49 -7.20
N PHE A 149 -0.23 5.21 -6.41
CA PHE A 149 -0.82 6.50 -6.80
C PHE A 149 0.02 7.72 -6.39
N GLY A 150 1.22 7.51 -5.82
CA GLY A 150 2.13 8.59 -5.44
C GLY A 150 1.75 9.28 -4.12
N GLY A 151 0.88 8.68 -3.31
CA GLY A 151 0.45 9.20 -2.02
C GLY A 151 1.55 9.22 -0.95
N LEU A 152 2.71 8.62 -1.23
CA LEU A 152 3.89 8.65 -0.36
C LEU A 152 4.59 10.03 -0.34
N PHE A 153 4.42 10.84 -1.38
CA PHE A 153 5.11 12.12 -1.53
C PHE A 153 4.19 13.29 -1.10
N PRO A 154 4.42 13.88 0.09
CA PRO A 154 3.58 14.98 0.57
C PRO A 154 3.70 16.20 -0.37
N LYS A 155 2.58 16.93 -0.54
CA LYS A 155 2.59 18.23 -1.20
C LYS A 155 3.29 19.23 -0.28
N THR A 156 4.34 19.88 -0.76
CA THR A 156 5.00 20.99 -0.08
C THR A 156 4.11 22.24 -0.15
N HIS A 157 4.22 23.13 0.85
CA HIS A 157 3.35 24.29 1.07
C HIS A 157 3.18 25.25 -0.14
N SER A 158 4.04 25.12 -1.16
CA SER A 158 3.97 25.83 -2.44
C SER A 158 2.82 25.39 -3.37
N ASP A 159 2.17 24.26 -3.07
CA ASP A 159 1.03 23.71 -3.85
C ASP A 159 -0.35 24.16 -3.30
N LEU A 160 -0.40 24.92 -2.21
CA LEU A 160 -1.64 25.48 -1.66
C LEU A 160 -1.74 26.94 -2.09
N PRO A 161 -2.85 27.40 -2.72
CA PRO A 161 -3.05 28.82 -2.96
C PRO A 161 -2.95 29.52 -1.61
N SER A 162 -2.08 30.54 -1.51
CA SER A 162 -1.83 31.32 -0.29
C SER A 162 -3.15 31.74 0.34
N ALA A 163 -3.65 30.92 1.26
CA ALA A 163 -4.79 31.25 2.10
C ALA A 163 -4.26 32.25 3.12
N ASP A 164 -4.52 33.50 2.77
CA ASP A 164 -4.65 34.69 3.59
C ASP A 164 -3.87 34.79 4.91
N LYS A 165 -3.12 35.89 5.00
CA LYS A 165 -2.39 36.32 6.18
C LYS A 165 -3.36 36.48 7.36
N GLY A 166 -3.09 35.76 8.44
CA GLY A 166 -3.60 36.15 9.76
C GLY A 166 -4.22 35.03 10.56
N ARG A 167 -3.46 33.98 10.89
CA ARG A 167 -3.62 33.28 12.17
C ARG A 167 -2.41 32.38 12.44
N THR A 168 -1.67 32.76 13.47
CA THR A 168 -0.63 32.00 14.15
C THR A 168 -1.21 30.69 14.67
N GLN A 169 -1.03 29.60 13.93
CA GLN A 169 -0.68 28.29 14.50
C GLN A 169 0.22 27.56 13.50
N PRO A 170 1.47 27.19 13.87
CA PRO A 170 2.25 26.25 13.08
C PRO A 170 1.69 24.84 13.34
N VAL A 171 0.50 24.54 12.82
CA VAL A 171 0.03 23.16 12.77
C VAL A 171 0.90 22.48 11.72
N GLN A 172 2.03 21.91 12.13
CA GLN A 172 2.81 21.03 11.28
C GLN A 172 1.84 19.99 10.71
N PRO A 173 1.64 19.91 9.38
CA PRO A 173 0.91 18.79 8.82
C PRO A 173 1.73 17.56 9.13
N LYS A 174 1.30 16.77 10.13
CA LYS A 174 2.00 15.55 10.56
C LYS A 174 2.11 14.63 9.34
N PHE A 175 3.28 14.64 8.69
CA PHE A 175 3.55 14.10 7.36
C PHE A 175 3.31 12.59 7.23
N TYR A 176 3.23 11.92 8.37
CA TYR A 176 2.96 10.50 8.57
C TYR A 176 1.46 10.19 8.69
N ARG A 177 0.57 11.20 8.78
CA ARG A 177 -0.86 10.97 9.09
C ARG A 177 -1.57 10.09 8.08
N VAL A 178 -1.33 10.27 6.78
CA VAL A 178 -2.00 9.45 5.75
C VAL A 178 -1.56 7.99 5.85
N PRO A 179 -0.27 7.64 5.75
CA PRO A 179 0.15 6.24 5.88
C PRO A 179 -0.15 5.65 7.26
N LEU A 180 -0.04 6.44 8.34
CA LEU A 180 -0.37 5.99 9.70
C LEU A 180 -1.87 5.72 9.86
N LEU A 181 -2.73 6.61 9.38
CA LEU A 181 -4.18 6.47 9.51
C LEU A 181 -4.69 5.36 8.59
N THR A 182 -4.13 5.22 7.38
CA THR A 182 -4.35 4.04 6.54
C THR A 182 -3.93 2.77 7.25
N ALA A 183 -2.73 2.73 7.87
CA ALA A 183 -2.26 1.56 8.61
C ALA A 183 -3.15 1.21 9.81
N VAL A 184 -3.62 2.22 10.57
CA VAL A 184 -4.54 2.02 11.71
C VAL A 184 -5.88 1.49 11.23
N VAL A 185 -6.49 2.09 10.20
CA VAL A 185 -7.77 1.64 9.64
C VAL A 185 -7.64 0.23 9.08
N SER A 186 -6.57 -0.05 8.34
CA SER A 186 -6.25 -1.36 7.80
C SER A 186 -6.09 -2.42 8.90
N TRP A 187 -5.44 -2.10 10.02
CA TRP A 187 -5.35 -2.98 11.18
C TRP A 187 -6.70 -3.21 11.86
N CYS A 188 -7.48 -2.15 12.08
CA CYS A 188 -8.81 -2.25 12.68
C CYS A 188 -9.75 -3.10 11.82
N LEU A 189 -9.65 -3.03 10.49
CA LEU A 189 -10.42 -3.88 9.59
C LEU A 189 -9.85 -5.30 9.51
N GLY A 190 -8.53 -5.44 9.50
CA GLY A 190 -7.86 -6.74 9.42
C GLY A 190 -8.00 -7.60 10.67
N ILE A 191 -8.23 -7.02 11.85
CA ILE A 191 -8.46 -7.80 13.08
C ILE A 191 -9.88 -8.37 13.17
N LEU A 192 -10.85 -7.81 12.43
CA LEU A 192 -12.25 -8.27 12.43
C LEU A 192 -12.40 -9.76 12.07
N PRO A 193 -11.77 -10.30 11.00
CA PRO A 193 -11.81 -11.73 10.70
C PRO A 193 -11.39 -12.63 11.87
N PHE A 194 -10.42 -12.21 12.68
CA PHE A 194 -9.98 -12.97 13.85
C PHE A 194 -10.97 -12.86 15.01
N LEU A 195 -11.54 -11.67 15.24
CA LEU A 195 -12.59 -11.47 16.23
C LEU A 195 -13.85 -12.29 15.91
N PHE A 196 -14.25 -12.36 14.64
CA PHE A 196 -15.39 -13.19 14.20
C PHE A 196 -15.15 -14.68 14.42
N VAL A 197 -13.92 -15.16 14.19
CA VAL A 197 -13.55 -16.56 14.50
C VAL A 197 -13.62 -16.83 16.00
N LEU A 198 -13.07 -15.92 16.81
CA LEU A 198 -13.11 -16.02 18.28
C LEU A 198 -14.56 -16.06 18.82
N LEU A 199 -15.41 -15.13 18.35
CA LEU A 199 -16.83 -15.08 18.69
C LEU A 199 -17.57 -16.37 18.31
N ALA A 200 -17.30 -16.90 17.11
CA ALA A 200 -17.91 -18.14 16.64
C ALA A 200 -17.49 -19.37 17.48
N PHE A 201 -16.31 -19.36 18.08
CA PHE A 201 -15.87 -20.39 19.02
C PHE A 201 -16.50 -20.25 20.41
N THR A 202 -16.67 -19.03 20.91
CA THR A 202 -17.23 -18.78 22.25
C THR A 202 -18.76 -18.92 22.36
N LEU A 203 -19.47 -18.88 21.24
CA LEU A 203 -20.94 -19.00 21.17
C LEU A 203 -21.41 -20.45 20.92
N ARG A 204 -20.50 -21.42 20.94
CA ARG A 204 -20.78 -22.86 20.94
C ARG A 204 -20.61 -23.42 22.35
#